data_AF-A0A6A5SLA5-F1
#
_entry.id   AF-A0A6A5SLA5-F1
#
_cell.length_a   1.000
_cell.length_b   1.000
_cell.length_c   1.000
_cell.angle_alpha   90.00
_cell.angle_beta   90.00
_cell.angle_gamma   90.00
#
_symmetry.space_group_name_H-M   'P 1'
#
loop_
_entity.id
_entity.type
_entity.pdbx_description
1 polymer ?
#
loop_
_entity_poly.entity_id
_entity_poly.type
_entity_poly.pdbx_seq_one_letter_code
_entity_poly.pdbx_strand_id
1 'polypeptide(L)'
;MDQERVMKRFPNKPPNKPLNKPKPSWREADCLLRTAANKSLSDLKTVSSLIHHLANQNELLTGENEGLRNALTTKKKHNKKGKVLDLQQRQEYHGRAVFWSPRKMAEGEARERTNKQLAEEEKLQKAQMKQLQAANALYNKKLKEERRVATAAKREEREKEKAEKAASAAAQKALQNTQKPIQTSQTGKRKASATTTPKAKQQKHSGSAAAPAEVVPAVPAKVTRSGCAVKLPTRYT
;
A
#
# COMPACT_ATOMS: atom_id res chain seq x y z
N MET A 1 7.49 22.69 16.46
CA MET A 1 6.83 22.55 17.78
C MET A 1 6.26 21.15 17.84
N ASP A 2 7.02 20.22 18.38
CA ASP A 2 6.82 18.80 18.08
C ASP A 2 5.75 18.21 18.98
N GLN A 3 4.66 17.72 18.39
CA GLN A 3 3.52 17.17 19.12
C GLN A 3 3.94 16.03 20.05
N GLU A 4 4.90 15.20 19.64
CA GLU A 4 5.48 14.14 20.48
C GLU A 4 6.13 14.65 21.77
N ARG A 5 6.76 15.84 21.74
CA ARG A 5 7.40 16.44 22.92
C ARG A 5 6.36 16.97 23.91
N VAL A 6 5.18 17.35 23.41
CA VAL A 6 4.02 17.71 24.25
C VAL A 6 3.40 16.45 24.85
N MET A 7 3.16 15.40 24.04
CA MET A 7 2.55 14.16 24.53
C MET A 7 3.43 13.38 25.52
N LYS A 8 4.77 13.52 25.46
CA LYS A 8 5.69 12.94 26.46
C LYS A 8 5.68 13.65 27.82
N ARG A 9 5.14 14.88 27.93
CA ARG A 9 5.05 15.61 29.21
C ARG A 9 3.86 15.18 30.08
N PHE A 10 2.87 14.52 29.50
CA PHE A 10 1.68 14.05 30.22
C PHE A 10 1.73 12.52 30.34
N PRO A 11 1.61 11.95 31.55
CA PRO A 11 1.56 10.51 31.71
C PRO A 11 0.27 9.95 31.09
N ASN A 12 0.39 9.23 29.96
CA ASN A 12 -0.73 8.62 29.23
C ASN A 12 -1.51 7.54 30.00
N LYS A 13 -1.16 7.29 31.26
CA LYS A 13 -1.83 6.37 32.16
C LYS A 13 -2.01 7.06 33.51
N PRO A 14 -3.24 7.37 33.95
CA PRO A 14 -3.43 7.82 35.32
C PRO A 14 -2.98 6.69 36.26
N PRO A 15 -2.46 7.00 37.46
CA PRO A 15 -2.15 5.98 38.44
C PRO A 15 -3.43 5.21 38.79
N ASN A 16 -3.52 3.94 38.39
CA ASN A 16 -4.62 3.01 38.71
C ASN A 16 -4.59 2.56 40.19
N LYS A 17 -4.31 3.50 41.10
CA LYS A 17 -4.73 3.41 42.49
C LYS A 17 -5.88 4.40 42.62
N PRO A 18 -7.16 3.96 42.72
CA PRO A 18 -8.10 4.78 43.43
C PRO A 18 -7.47 5.00 44.80
N LEU A 19 -7.16 6.25 45.15
CA LEU A 19 -6.79 6.59 46.51
C LEU A 19 -8.08 6.50 47.32
N ASN A 20 -8.53 5.26 47.57
CA ASN A 20 -9.81 4.92 48.17
C ASN A 20 -9.76 5.12 49.69
N LYS A 21 -9.02 6.14 50.13
CA LYS A 21 -9.33 6.85 51.35
C LYS A 21 -10.66 7.52 51.06
N PRO A 22 -11.74 7.28 51.83
CA PRO A 22 -12.89 8.16 51.76
C PRO A 22 -12.36 9.59 51.90
N LYS A 23 -12.80 10.50 51.02
CA LYS A 23 -12.51 11.92 51.22
C LYS A 23 -13.03 12.24 52.62
N PRO A 24 -12.21 12.76 53.55
CA PRO A 24 -12.68 13.05 54.89
C PRO A 24 -13.91 13.94 54.75
N SER A 25 -15.02 13.57 55.37
CA SER A 25 -16.21 14.40 55.33
C SER A 25 -15.84 15.80 55.84
N TRP A 26 -16.53 16.85 55.38
CA TRP A 26 -16.21 18.20 55.86
C TRP A 26 -16.28 18.29 57.40
N ARG A 27 -17.08 17.42 58.04
CA ARG A 27 -17.17 17.23 59.49
C ARG A 27 -15.87 16.70 60.11
N GLU A 28 -15.18 15.75 59.47
CA GLU A 28 -13.86 15.28 59.90
C GLU A 28 -12.81 16.39 59.75
N ALA A 29 -12.84 17.13 58.64
CA ALA A 29 -11.93 18.26 58.42
C ALA A 29 -12.15 19.40 59.44
N ASP A 30 -13.40 19.75 59.72
CA ASP A 30 -13.79 20.75 60.72
C ASP A 30 -13.48 20.29 62.15
N CYS A 31 -13.66 19.00 62.47
CA CYS A 31 -13.25 18.42 63.74
C CYS A 31 -11.72 18.50 63.95
N LEU A 32 -10.94 18.08 62.95
CA LEU A 32 -9.47 18.18 62.99
C LEU A 32 -8.98 19.63 63.10
N LEU A 33 -9.65 20.57 62.43
CA LEU A 33 -9.35 22.00 62.55
C LEU A 33 -9.59 22.50 63.99
N ARG A 34 -10.72 22.14 64.60
CA ARG A 34 -11.07 22.52 65.98
C ARG A 34 -10.14 21.90 67.02
N THR A 35 -9.63 20.68 66.81
CA THR A 35 -8.66 20.06 67.73
C THR A 35 -7.24 20.62 67.58
N ALA A 36 -6.85 21.07 66.39
CA ALA A 36 -5.53 21.65 66.13
C ALA A 36 -5.40 23.12 66.58
N ALA A 37 -6.48 23.91 66.49
CA ALA A 37 -6.44 25.36 66.68
C ALA A 37 -6.78 25.80 68.12
N ASN A 38 -5.74 25.91 68.95
CA ASN A 38 -5.91 26.24 70.38
C ASN A 38 -6.04 27.74 70.73
N LYS A 39 -6.02 28.70 69.77
CA LYS A 39 -5.74 30.13 70.12
C LYS A 39 -6.52 31.27 69.43
N SER A 40 -7.28 31.09 68.33
CA SER A 40 -8.08 32.20 67.76
C SER A 40 -9.47 31.78 67.24
N LEU A 41 -10.50 32.27 67.93
CA LEU A 41 -11.92 31.90 67.70
C LEU A 41 -12.53 32.60 66.46
N SER A 42 -11.92 33.69 65.97
CA SER A 42 -12.28 34.39 64.73
C SER A 42 -11.84 33.59 63.51
N ASP A 43 -10.57 33.20 63.49
CA ASP A 43 -9.91 32.63 62.31
C ASP A 43 -10.38 31.19 62.09
N LEU A 44 -10.71 30.49 63.18
CA LEU A 44 -11.44 29.22 63.13
C LEU A 44 -12.79 29.34 62.41
N LYS A 45 -13.56 30.41 62.64
CA LYS A 45 -14.87 30.60 61.99
C LYS A 45 -14.72 30.92 60.51
N THR A 46 -13.73 31.72 60.13
CA THR A 46 -13.48 32.01 58.71
C THR A 46 -12.99 30.78 57.97
N VAL A 47 -12.03 30.01 58.52
CA VAL A 47 -11.55 28.77 57.91
C VAL A 47 -12.65 27.70 57.84
N SER A 48 -13.45 27.52 58.91
CA SER A 48 -14.61 26.61 58.90
C SER A 48 -15.62 26.99 57.81
N SER A 49 -15.98 28.28 57.70
CA SER A 49 -16.86 28.80 56.64
C SER A 49 -16.30 28.57 55.23
N LEU A 50 -14.99 28.76 55.03
CA LEU A 50 -14.32 28.48 53.75
C LEU A 50 -14.33 26.97 53.42
N ILE A 51 -14.10 26.10 54.41
CA ILE A 51 -14.19 24.63 54.22
C ILE A 51 -15.61 24.24 53.83
N HIS A 52 -16.64 24.77 54.50
CA HIS A 52 -18.03 24.56 54.13
C HIS A 52 -18.33 25.02 52.69
N HIS A 53 -17.89 26.22 52.32
CA HIS A 53 -18.08 26.76 50.98
C HIS A 53 -17.42 25.89 49.90
N LEU A 54 -16.17 25.48 50.13
CA LEU A 54 -15.43 24.58 49.23
C LEU A 54 -16.05 23.18 49.16
N ALA A 55 -16.57 22.65 50.28
CA ALA A 55 -17.28 21.36 50.29
C ALA A 55 -18.54 21.43 49.40
N ASN A 56 -19.38 22.45 49.61
CA ASN A 56 -20.59 22.66 48.81
C ASN A 56 -20.27 22.86 47.32
N GLN A 57 -19.23 23.63 46.99
CA GLN A 57 -18.76 23.78 45.60
C GLN A 57 -18.30 22.45 44.99
N ASN A 58 -17.57 21.63 45.73
CA ASN A 58 -17.15 20.30 45.27
C ASN A 58 -18.36 19.38 45.03
N GLU A 59 -19.36 19.39 45.92
CA GLU A 59 -20.59 18.60 45.76
C GLU A 59 -21.36 19.02 44.50
N LEU A 60 -21.57 20.32 44.29
CA LEU A 60 -22.18 20.87 43.07
C LEU A 60 -21.40 20.44 41.81
N LEU A 61 -20.08 20.64 41.80
CA LEU A 61 -19.23 20.22 40.68
C LEU A 61 -19.27 18.72 40.44
N THR A 62 -19.38 17.87 41.47
CA THR A 62 -19.56 16.43 41.27
C THR A 62 -20.91 16.09 40.64
N GLY A 63 -22.01 16.70 41.11
CA GLY A 63 -23.34 16.53 40.53
C GLY A 63 -23.43 17.00 39.08
N GLU A 64 -22.81 18.14 38.74
CA GLU A 64 -22.68 18.62 37.37
C GLU A 64 -21.88 17.65 36.49
N ASN A 65 -20.73 17.17 36.97
CA ASN A 65 -19.91 16.21 36.22
C ASN A 65 -20.64 14.89 35.98
N GLU A 66 -21.40 14.39 36.95
CA GLU A 66 -22.24 13.20 36.80
C GLU A 66 -23.42 13.44 35.86
N GLY A 67 -24.09 14.59 35.97
CA GLY A 67 -25.14 15.03 35.05
C GLY A 67 -24.65 15.12 33.60
N LEU A 68 -23.47 15.71 33.37
CA LEU A 68 -22.83 15.80 32.05
C LEU A 68 -22.44 14.40 31.52
N ARG A 69 -21.90 13.51 32.36
CA ARG A 69 -21.62 12.11 31.98
C ARG A 69 -22.89 11.34 31.64
N ASN A 70 -23.97 11.54 32.38
CA ASN A 70 -25.27 10.92 32.15
C ASN A 70 -25.95 11.46 30.88
N ALA A 71 -25.89 12.78 30.64
CA ALA A 71 -26.33 13.39 29.38
C ALA A 71 -25.52 12.87 28.18
N LEU A 72 -24.19 12.72 28.33
CA LEU A 72 -23.30 12.22 27.28
C LEU A 72 -23.54 10.73 26.98
N THR A 73 -23.74 9.88 28.01
CA THR A 73 -24.11 8.48 27.79
C THR A 73 -25.50 8.34 27.19
N THR A 74 -26.46 9.18 27.57
CA THR A 74 -27.81 9.22 27.00
C THR A 74 -27.80 9.65 25.54
N LYS A 75 -27.07 10.73 25.18
CA LYS A 75 -26.81 11.12 23.78
C LYS A 75 -26.12 10.01 22.99
N LYS A 76 -25.11 9.33 23.58
CA LYS A 76 -24.47 8.16 22.95
C LYS A 76 -25.43 6.97 22.77
N LYS A 77 -26.42 6.76 23.63
CA LYS A 77 -27.47 5.75 23.44
C LYS A 77 -28.43 6.17 22.32
N HIS A 78 -28.92 7.41 22.33
CA HIS A 78 -29.83 7.96 21.32
C HIS A 78 -29.22 7.94 19.90
N ASN A 79 -27.92 8.19 19.77
CA ASN A 79 -27.23 8.16 18.48
C ASN A 79 -27.01 6.74 17.92
N LYS A 80 -27.27 5.68 18.69
CA LYS A 80 -27.25 4.30 18.19
C LYS A 80 -28.53 4.02 17.41
N LYS A 81 -28.49 4.27 16.10
CA LYS A 81 -29.49 3.73 15.18
C LYS A 81 -29.51 2.21 15.33
N GLY A 82 -30.70 1.63 15.52
CA GLY A 82 -30.86 0.18 15.57
C GLY A 82 -30.37 -0.45 14.26
N LYS A 83 -29.77 -1.64 14.34
CA LYS A 83 -29.40 -2.38 13.14
C LYS A 83 -30.67 -2.94 12.51
N VAL A 84 -30.92 -2.61 11.25
CA VAL A 84 -32.00 -3.23 10.46
C VAL A 84 -31.56 -4.65 10.10
N LEU A 85 -32.40 -5.62 10.44
CA LEU A 85 -32.19 -7.03 10.12
C LEU A 85 -32.78 -7.33 8.73
N ASP A 86 -32.11 -8.16 7.92
CA ASP A 86 -32.60 -8.54 6.58
C ASP A 86 -33.74 -9.57 6.66
N LEU A 87 -34.93 -9.05 6.96
CA LEU A 87 -36.18 -9.78 7.03
C LEU A 87 -36.82 -9.83 5.65
N GLN A 88 -36.54 -10.91 4.90
CA GLN A 88 -37.10 -11.09 3.57
C GLN A 88 -38.61 -11.38 3.63
N GLN A 89 -39.39 -10.52 2.96
CA GLN A 89 -40.84 -10.64 2.81
C GLN A 89 -41.19 -11.69 1.74
N ARG A 90 -42.31 -12.40 1.93
CA ARG A 90 -42.85 -13.28 0.90
C ARG A 90 -43.49 -12.44 -0.21
N GLN A 91 -43.26 -12.83 -1.46
CA GLN A 91 -43.72 -12.09 -2.64
C GLN A 91 -45.24 -11.92 -2.71
N GLU A 92 -46.00 -12.85 -2.12
CA GLU A 92 -47.47 -12.92 -2.14
C GLU A 92 -48.16 -11.85 -1.25
N TYR A 93 -47.44 -11.19 -0.34
CA TYR A 93 -48.06 -10.28 0.64
C TYR A 93 -47.88 -8.81 0.23
N HIS A 94 -48.97 -8.18 -0.24
CA HIS A 94 -48.99 -6.79 -0.71
C HIS A 94 -49.56 -5.78 0.32
N GLY A 95 -49.59 -6.13 1.62
CA GLY A 95 -50.03 -5.23 2.68
C GLY A 95 -49.04 -4.11 3.00
N ARG A 96 -49.53 -2.92 3.40
CA ARG A 96 -48.69 -1.74 3.73
C ARG A 96 -47.94 -1.86 5.06
N ALA A 97 -48.33 -2.76 5.95
CA ALA A 97 -47.66 -3.02 7.22
C ALA A 97 -47.35 -4.52 7.33
N VAL A 98 -46.12 -4.86 7.72
CA VAL A 98 -45.64 -6.24 7.83
C VAL A 98 -45.30 -6.54 9.28
N PHE A 99 -46.09 -7.41 9.91
CA PHE A 99 -45.79 -7.92 11.24
C PHE A 99 -44.87 -9.14 11.12
N TRP A 100 -43.71 -9.10 11.77
CA TRP A 100 -42.74 -10.18 11.77
C TRP A 100 -42.95 -11.11 12.97
N SER A 101 -43.05 -12.41 12.71
CA SER A 101 -43.05 -13.41 13.78
C SER A 101 -41.65 -13.57 14.38
N PRO A 102 -41.51 -13.99 15.66
CA PRO A 102 -40.21 -14.22 16.28
C PRO A 102 -39.32 -15.20 15.50
N ARG A 103 -39.92 -16.19 14.82
CA ARG A 103 -39.23 -17.11 13.91
C ARG A 103 -38.53 -16.38 12.76
N LYS A 104 -39.14 -15.34 12.19
CA LYS A 104 -38.53 -14.54 11.12
C LYS A 104 -37.34 -13.72 11.61
N MET A 105 -37.39 -13.23 12.86
CA MET A 105 -36.23 -12.59 13.50
C MET A 105 -35.05 -13.58 13.63
N ALA A 106 -35.31 -14.80 14.12
CA ALA A 106 -34.29 -15.83 14.24
C ALA A 106 -33.68 -16.24 12.87
N GLU A 107 -34.51 -16.36 11.82
CA GLU A 107 -34.05 -16.62 10.44
C GLU A 107 -33.16 -15.48 9.91
N GLY A 108 -33.51 -14.22 10.16
CA GLY A 108 -32.69 -13.06 9.82
C GLY A 108 -31.35 -13.05 10.55
N GLU A 109 -31.33 -13.34 11.85
CA GLU A 109 -30.10 -13.44 12.64
C GLU A 109 -29.18 -14.56 12.17
N ALA A 110 -29.73 -15.73 11.82
CA ALA A 110 -28.96 -16.85 11.30
C ALA A 110 -28.21 -16.45 10.02
N ARG A 111 -28.89 -15.76 9.10
CA ARG A 111 -28.29 -15.20 7.87
C ARG A 111 -27.20 -14.17 8.15
N GLU A 112 -27.38 -13.32 9.16
CA GLU A 112 -26.30 -12.42 9.56
C GLU A 112 -25.07 -13.15 10.07
N ARG A 113 -25.24 -14.25 10.82
CA ARG A 113 -24.13 -15.06 11.34
C ARG A 113 -23.36 -15.70 10.19
N THR A 114 -24.05 -16.33 9.23
CA THR A 114 -23.41 -16.89 8.03
C THR A 114 -22.74 -15.81 7.18
N ASN A 115 -23.39 -14.66 6.96
CA ASN A 115 -22.79 -13.57 6.18
C ASN A 115 -21.55 -12.96 6.84
N LYS A 116 -21.50 -12.91 8.19
CA LYS A 116 -20.29 -12.50 8.93
C LYS A 116 -19.15 -13.51 8.76
N GLN A 117 -19.44 -14.80 8.93
CA GLN A 117 -18.47 -15.89 8.73
C GLN A 117 -17.89 -15.87 7.32
N LEU A 118 -18.74 -15.85 6.29
CA LEU A 118 -18.32 -15.76 4.89
C LEU A 118 -17.48 -14.49 4.62
N ALA A 119 -17.85 -13.35 5.20
CA ALA A 119 -17.08 -12.11 5.04
C ALA A 119 -15.75 -12.10 5.84
N GLU A 120 -15.59 -12.96 6.84
CA GLU A 120 -14.33 -13.17 7.56
C GLU A 120 -13.43 -14.15 6.80
N GLU A 121 -13.98 -15.27 6.33
CA GLU A 121 -13.32 -16.23 5.43
C GLU A 121 -12.81 -15.56 4.14
N GLU A 122 -13.64 -14.75 3.48
CA GLU A 122 -13.25 -14.04 2.26
C GLU A 122 -12.10 -13.04 2.53
N LYS A 123 -12.05 -12.40 3.70
CA LYS A 123 -10.92 -11.54 4.10
C LYS A 123 -9.65 -12.35 4.33
N LEU A 124 -9.74 -13.52 4.97
CA LEU A 124 -8.62 -14.43 5.17
C LEU A 124 -8.08 -14.96 3.84
N GLN A 125 -8.96 -15.41 2.94
CA GLN A 125 -8.59 -15.83 1.58
C GLN A 125 -7.94 -14.68 0.80
N LYS A 126 -8.49 -13.46 0.85
CA LYS A 126 -7.87 -12.27 0.22
C LYS A 126 -6.49 -11.94 0.80
N ALA A 127 -6.27 -12.17 2.09
CA ALA A 127 -4.95 -12.00 2.72
C ALA A 127 -3.95 -13.07 2.24
N GLN A 128 -4.36 -14.35 2.24
CA GLN A 128 -3.55 -15.47 1.73
C GLN A 128 -3.19 -15.28 0.25
N MET A 129 -4.15 -14.91 -0.59
CA MET A 129 -3.93 -14.63 -2.01
C MET A 129 -2.93 -13.49 -2.23
N LYS A 130 -2.97 -12.42 -1.42
CA LYS A 130 -1.96 -11.34 -1.47
C LYS A 130 -0.57 -11.83 -1.06
N GLN A 131 -0.47 -12.70 -0.04
CA GLN A 131 0.80 -13.30 0.37
C GLN A 131 1.39 -14.19 -0.74
N LEU A 132 0.57 -15.05 -1.35
CA LEU A 132 0.98 -15.90 -2.48
C LEU A 132 1.41 -15.06 -3.69
N GLN A 133 0.67 -13.99 -4.03
CA GLN A 133 1.06 -13.06 -5.09
C GLN A 133 2.40 -12.37 -4.81
N ALA A 134 2.63 -11.93 -3.56
CA ALA A 134 3.92 -11.33 -3.17
C ALA A 134 5.07 -12.34 -3.27
N ALA A 135 4.88 -13.58 -2.80
CA ALA A 135 5.88 -14.64 -2.91
C ALA A 135 6.21 -14.98 -4.38
N ASN A 136 5.18 -15.14 -5.21
CA ASN A 136 5.34 -15.37 -6.65
C ASN A 136 6.02 -14.20 -7.37
N ALA A 137 5.74 -12.95 -6.97
CA ALA A 137 6.43 -11.78 -7.51
C ALA A 137 7.92 -11.76 -7.14
N LEU A 138 8.29 -12.20 -5.92
CA LEU A 138 9.70 -12.35 -5.53
C LEU A 138 10.38 -13.50 -6.28
N TYR A 139 9.73 -14.64 -6.44
CA TYR A 139 10.25 -15.77 -7.24
C TYR A 139 10.49 -15.39 -8.70
N ASN A 140 9.53 -14.70 -9.33
CA ASN A 140 9.66 -14.19 -10.70
C ASN A 140 10.77 -13.13 -10.86
N LYS A 141 11.08 -12.34 -9.82
CA LYS A 141 12.24 -11.44 -9.81
C LYS A 141 13.55 -12.23 -9.83
N LYS A 142 13.70 -13.24 -8.97
CA LYS A 142 14.88 -14.13 -8.95
C LYS A 142 15.12 -14.80 -10.30
N LEU A 143 14.08 -15.42 -10.88
CA LEU A 143 14.16 -16.02 -12.23
C LEU A 143 14.57 -14.99 -13.30
N LYS A 144 14.14 -13.73 -13.20
CA LYS A 144 14.51 -12.66 -14.13
C LYS A 144 15.96 -12.20 -13.95
N GLU A 145 16.47 -12.21 -12.73
CA GLU A 145 17.87 -11.92 -12.39
C GLU A 145 18.79 -13.05 -12.87
N GLU A 146 18.47 -14.31 -12.58
CA GLU A 146 19.18 -15.49 -13.08
C GLU A 146 19.25 -15.51 -14.61
N ARG A 147 18.12 -15.22 -15.30
CA ARG A 147 18.11 -15.08 -16.77
C ARG A 147 19.00 -13.95 -17.25
N ARG A 148 19.06 -12.80 -16.55
CA ARG A 148 19.96 -11.69 -16.90
C ARG A 148 21.42 -12.09 -16.74
N VAL A 149 21.79 -12.71 -15.62
CA VAL A 149 23.16 -13.22 -15.37
C VAL A 149 23.55 -14.24 -16.44
N ALA A 150 22.68 -15.21 -16.75
CA ALA A 150 22.91 -16.18 -17.81
C ALA A 150 23.08 -15.54 -19.21
N THR A 151 22.39 -14.44 -19.51
CA THR A 151 22.61 -13.69 -20.76
C THR A 151 23.87 -12.83 -20.73
N ALA A 152 24.34 -12.38 -19.57
CA ALA A 152 25.58 -11.62 -19.42
C ALA A 152 26.80 -12.55 -19.56
N ALA A 153 26.82 -13.68 -18.84
CA ALA A 153 27.87 -14.70 -18.96
C ALA A 153 28.04 -15.16 -20.42
N LYS A 154 26.93 -15.46 -21.13
CA LYS A 154 26.95 -15.80 -22.57
C LYS A 154 27.42 -14.68 -23.50
N ARG A 155 27.44 -13.42 -23.05
CA ARG A 155 28.06 -12.30 -23.81
C ARG A 155 29.55 -12.23 -23.52
N GLU A 156 29.94 -12.31 -22.25
CA GLU A 156 31.35 -12.32 -21.83
C GLU A 156 32.13 -13.49 -22.45
N GLU A 157 31.55 -14.70 -22.48
CA GLU A 157 32.13 -15.86 -23.16
C GLU A 157 32.39 -15.58 -24.65
N ARG A 158 31.42 -14.99 -25.35
CA ARG A 158 31.55 -14.61 -26.77
C ARG A 158 32.56 -13.48 -26.99
N GLU A 159 32.73 -12.58 -26.03
CA GLU A 159 33.72 -11.50 -26.09
C GLU A 159 35.13 -12.03 -25.82
N LYS A 160 35.30 -12.94 -24.86
CA LYS A 160 36.55 -13.68 -24.61
C LYS A 160 36.96 -14.50 -25.84
N GLU A 161 36.05 -15.31 -26.39
CA GLU A 161 36.29 -16.10 -27.60
C GLU A 161 36.70 -15.21 -28.80
N LYS A 162 36.05 -14.05 -28.97
CA LYS A 162 36.42 -13.07 -30.00
C LYS A 162 37.79 -12.43 -29.74
N ALA A 163 38.11 -12.10 -28.49
CA ALA A 163 39.39 -11.53 -28.10
C ALA A 163 40.54 -12.53 -28.32
N GLU A 164 40.35 -13.80 -27.96
CA GLU A 164 41.31 -14.88 -28.20
C GLU A 164 41.51 -15.14 -29.71
N LYS A 165 40.42 -15.15 -30.50
CA LYS A 165 40.49 -15.25 -31.97
C LYS A 165 41.18 -14.03 -32.60
N ALA A 166 40.97 -12.83 -32.06
CA ALA A 166 41.65 -11.62 -32.51
C ALA A 166 43.14 -11.63 -32.14
N ALA A 167 43.49 -12.05 -30.92
CA ALA A 167 44.86 -12.12 -30.42
C ALA A 167 45.68 -13.18 -31.17
N SER A 168 45.12 -14.38 -31.38
CA SER A 168 45.76 -15.43 -32.18
C SER A 168 45.94 -15.02 -33.66
N ALA A 169 44.94 -14.37 -34.27
CA ALA A 169 45.08 -13.79 -35.61
C ALA A 169 46.12 -12.66 -35.67
N ALA A 170 46.24 -11.84 -34.62
CA ALA A 170 47.27 -10.80 -34.53
C ALA A 170 48.68 -11.39 -34.38
N ALA A 171 48.85 -12.41 -33.53
CA ALA A 171 50.11 -13.13 -33.36
C ALA A 171 50.56 -13.81 -34.67
N GLN A 172 49.66 -14.49 -35.39
CA GLN A 172 49.96 -15.05 -36.71
C GLN A 172 50.38 -13.99 -37.73
N LYS A 173 49.69 -12.83 -37.77
CA LYS A 173 50.08 -11.70 -38.62
C LYS A 173 51.46 -11.13 -38.26
N ALA A 174 51.78 -11.02 -36.97
CA ALA A 174 53.08 -10.57 -36.50
C ALA A 174 54.20 -11.52 -36.95
N LEU A 175 54.03 -12.84 -36.79
CA LEU A 175 54.97 -13.86 -37.26
C LEU A 175 55.18 -13.83 -38.78
N GLN A 176 54.11 -13.65 -39.57
CA GLN A 176 54.27 -13.47 -41.01
C GLN A 176 55.00 -12.16 -41.37
N ASN A 177 54.79 -11.09 -40.59
CA ASN A 177 55.44 -9.80 -40.82
C ASN A 177 56.90 -9.75 -40.35
N THR A 178 57.38 -10.68 -39.51
CA THR A 178 58.82 -10.82 -39.23
C THR A 178 59.54 -11.67 -40.29
N GLN A 179 58.85 -12.64 -40.90
CA GLN A 179 59.40 -13.47 -41.99
C GLN A 179 59.54 -12.72 -43.32
N LYS A 180 58.56 -11.87 -43.68
CA LYS A 180 58.56 -11.09 -44.93
C LYS A 180 59.79 -10.16 -45.15
N PRO A 181 60.22 -9.33 -44.18
CA PRO A 181 61.37 -8.43 -44.39
C PRO A 181 62.71 -9.18 -44.59
N ILE A 182 62.82 -10.40 -44.07
CA ILE A 182 64.01 -11.26 -44.28
C ILE A 182 64.08 -11.74 -45.74
N GLN A 183 62.95 -11.93 -46.41
CA GLN A 183 62.91 -12.34 -47.83
C GLN A 183 62.98 -11.15 -48.80
N THR A 184 62.41 -9.98 -48.47
CA THR A 184 62.36 -8.84 -49.40
C THR A 184 63.68 -8.08 -49.57
N SER A 185 64.67 -8.28 -48.69
CA SER A 185 65.99 -7.62 -48.79
C SER A 185 66.85 -8.12 -49.96
N GLN A 186 66.50 -9.24 -50.60
CA GLN A 186 67.31 -9.87 -51.66
C GLN A 186 66.87 -9.56 -53.10
N THR A 187 65.78 -8.83 -53.34
CA THR A 187 65.26 -8.57 -54.71
C THR A 187 65.26 -7.09 -55.11
N GLY A 188 66.33 -6.38 -54.77
CA GLY A 188 66.60 -5.01 -55.23
C GLY A 188 66.97 -4.90 -56.71
N LYS A 189 66.00 -5.09 -57.62
CA LYS A 189 65.98 -4.59 -59.02
C LYS A 189 64.67 -5.00 -59.73
N ARG A 190 63.68 -4.10 -59.82
CA ARG A 190 62.62 -4.18 -60.84
C ARG A 190 62.15 -2.80 -61.28
N LYS A 191 61.93 -2.62 -62.59
CA LYS A 191 61.58 -1.34 -63.21
C LYS A 191 60.13 -0.93 -62.96
N ALA A 192 59.91 0.39 -62.99
CA ALA A 192 58.58 1.00 -62.99
C ALA A 192 57.86 0.81 -64.35
N SER A 193 56.58 0.45 -64.28
CA SER A 193 55.55 0.50 -65.34
C SER A 193 54.26 -0.09 -64.75
N ALA A 194 53.04 0.38 -65.01
CA ALA A 194 52.57 1.60 -65.67
C ALA A 194 51.14 1.88 -65.17
N THR A 195 50.64 3.12 -65.32
CA THR A 195 49.26 3.47 -64.95
C THR A 195 48.24 2.81 -65.89
N THR A 196 47.22 2.15 -65.33
CA THR A 196 46.02 1.72 -66.07
C THR A 196 44.74 2.21 -65.40
N THR A 197 43.73 2.45 -66.23
CA THR A 197 42.52 3.25 -65.94
C THR A 197 41.46 2.51 -65.10
N PRO A 198 40.63 3.23 -64.30
CA PRO A 198 39.50 2.62 -63.60
C PRO A 198 38.32 2.36 -64.55
N LYS A 199 37.60 1.25 -64.35
CA LYS A 199 36.33 0.99 -65.06
C LYS A 199 35.28 0.28 -64.19
N ALA A 200 34.02 0.61 -64.50
CA ALA A 200 32.79 -0.13 -64.21
C ALA A 200 32.36 -0.31 -62.73
N LYS A 201 31.50 0.62 -62.29
CA LYS A 201 30.55 0.42 -61.19
C LYS A 201 29.50 -0.61 -61.63
N GLN A 202 29.37 -1.73 -60.91
CA GLN A 202 28.24 -2.66 -61.09
C GLN A 202 27.29 -2.59 -59.89
N GLN A 203 26.00 -2.46 -60.19
CA GLN A 203 24.91 -2.35 -59.23
C GLN A 203 24.22 -3.71 -59.11
N LYS A 204 23.95 -4.17 -57.88
CA LYS A 204 23.44 -5.53 -57.64
C LYS A 204 22.00 -5.68 -58.14
N HIS A 205 21.75 -6.73 -58.92
CA HIS A 205 20.40 -7.24 -59.14
C HIS A 205 19.88 -7.94 -57.89
N SER A 206 18.60 -7.75 -57.58
CA SER A 206 17.85 -8.57 -56.63
C SER A 206 16.57 -9.08 -57.27
N GLY A 207 16.60 -10.32 -57.74
CA GLY A 207 15.43 -11.20 -57.88
C GLY A 207 15.58 -12.38 -56.91
N SER A 208 14.54 -13.18 -56.62
CA SER A 208 13.18 -13.11 -57.13
C SER A 208 12.17 -13.66 -56.11
N ALA A 209 10.98 -13.06 -56.17
CA ALA A 209 9.63 -13.52 -55.86
C ALA A 209 9.34 -14.96 -55.36
N ALA A 210 8.37 -15.03 -54.46
CA ALA A 210 7.33 -16.06 -54.42
C ALA A 210 6.00 -15.47 -53.86
N ALA A 211 4.92 -15.60 -54.62
CA ALA A 211 3.51 -15.32 -54.23
C ALA A 211 2.80 -16.66 -53.88
N PRO A 212 1.50 -16.76 -53.53
CA PRO A 212 0.42 -15.74 -53.35
C PRO A 212 -0.09 -15.72 -51.86
N ALA A 213 -1.31 -15.31 -51.44
CA ALA A 213 -2.56 -14.96 -52.12
C ALA A 213 -3.49 -13.98 -51.33
N GLU A 214 -4.45 -13.44 -52.08
CA GLU A 214 -5.82 -13.01 -51.74
C GLU A 214 -6.33 -13.09 -50.26
N VAL A 215 -6.56 -11.93 -49.63
CA VAL A 215 -7.77 -11.61 -48.82
C VAL A 215 -8.11 -10.12 -48.93
N VAL A 216 -9.40 -9.82 -49.05
CA VAL A 216 -10.07 -8.50 -49.06
C VAL A 216 -9.56 -7.52 -47.98
N PRO A 217 -9.29 -6.23 -48.29
CA PRO A 217 -9.02 -5.23 -47.26
C PRO A 217 -10.31 -4.74 -46.60
N ALA A 218 -10.60 -5.23 -45.40
CA ALA A 218 -11.59 -4.60 -44.53
C ALA A 218 -11.11 -3.20 -44.09
N VAL A 219 -12.01 -2.21 -44.16
CA VAL A 219 -11.72 -0.80 -43.81
C VAL A 219 -11.18 -0.68 -42.37
N PRO A 220 -10.04 0.02 -42.15
CA PRO A 220 -9.51 0.21 -40.80
C PRO A 220 -10.42 1.14 -39.98
N ALA A 221 -10.77 0.69 -38.78
CA ALA A 221 -11.52 1.52 -37.84
C ALA A 221 -10.75 2.81 -37.50
N LYS A 222 -11.45 3.95 -37.47
CA LYS A 222 -10.87 5.27 -37.16
C LYS A 222 -10.48 5.35 -35.68
N VAL A 223 -9.24 5.01 -35.37
CA VAL A 223 -8.66 5.14 -34.02
C VAL A 223 -8.14 6.57 -33.82
N THR A 224 -8.37 7.14 -32.62
CA THR A 224 -7.86 8.47 -32.27
C THR A 224 -6.35 8.44 -31.99
N ARG A 225 -5.69 9.61 -31.97
CA ARG A 225 -4.26 9.77 -31.66
C ARG A 225 -3.80 9.18 -30.31
N SER A 226 -4.74 8.82 -29.43
CA SER A 226 -4.51 8.19 -28.12
C SER A 226 -4.78 6.68 -28.06
N GLY A 227 -5.15 6.03 -29.19
CA GLY A 227 -5.32 4.57 -29.24
C GLY A 227 -6.63 4.03 -28.67
N CYS A 228 -7.62 4.87 -28.37
CA CYS A 228 -8.89 4.43 -27.78
C CYS A 228 -9.93 4.07 -28.86
N ALA A 229 -10.67 2.97 -28.64
CA ALA A 229 -11.78 2.56 -29.49
C ALA A 229 -13.03 3.42 -29.24
N VAL A 230 -13.54 4.08 -30.28
CA VAL A 230 -14.75 4.90 -30.21
C VAL A 230 -15.99 4.02 -30.32
N LYS A 231 -16.77 3.92 -29.24
CA LYS A 231 -18.11 3.31 -29.27
C LYS A 231 -19.13 4.40 -29.62
N LEU A 232 -19.69 4.36 -30.82
CA LEU A 232 -20.77 5.26 -31.22
C LEU A 232 -22.08 4.83 -30.52
N PRO A 233 -22.90 5.78 -30.01
CA PRO A 233 -24.19 5.47 -29.41
C PRO A 233 -25.22 5.12 -30.49
N THR A 234 -26.01 4.07 -30.25
CA THR A 234 -27.04 3.48 -31.15
C THR A 234 -28.29 4.35 -31.36
N ARG A 235 -28.23 5.67 -31.15
CA ARG A 235 -29.37 6.58 -31.33
C ARG A 235 -29.48 7.16 -32.75
N TYR A 236 -28.54 6.84 -33.63
CA TYR A 236 -28.45 7.38 -35.00
C TYR A 236 -28.15 6.28 -36.03
N THR A 237 -28.68 5.07 -35.80
CA THR A 237 -28.63 3.90 -36.68
C THR A 237 -30.03 3.31 -36.77
#